data_AF-A0A4Y8SB41-F1
#
_entry.id   AF-A0A4Y8SB41-F1
#
_cell.length_a   1.000
_cell.length_b   1.000
_cell.length_c   1.000
_cell.angle_alpha   90.00
_cell.angle_beta   90.00
_cell.angle_gamma   90.00
#
_symmetry.space_group_name_H-M   'P 1'
#
loop_
_entity.id
_entity.type
_entity.pdbx_description
1 polymer ?
#
loop_
_entity_poly.entity_id
_entity_poly.type
_entity_poly.pdbx_seq_one_letter_code
_entity_poly.pdbx_strand_id
1 'polypeptide(L)'
;MKANIVVLSAQYKYSKRNSIRYEIQNLFTKQDDGNWFASVVEFGFAPKYAFYLSDLYNYGVTKIHYPNFGGSYRKGGSRFSLSYGRQRAGLFCVGGICRFVPAATGITATLTTTLGK
;
A
#
# COMPACT_ATOMS: atom_id res chain seq x y z
N MET A 1 6.53 2.59 -26.76
CA MET A 1 6.17 3.14 -25.44
C MET A 1 7.34 2.92 -24.49
N LYS A 2 7.74 3.93 -23.71
CA LYS A 2 8.80 3.79 -22.69
C LYS A 2 8.22 4.18 -21.34
N ALA A 3 8.32 3.28 -20.36
CA ALA A 3 7.97 3.52 -18.97
C ALA A 3 9.11 2.93 -18.14
N ASN A 4 9.73 3.76 -17.30
CA ASN A 4 10.80 3.33 -16.41
C ASN A 4 10.31 3.49 -14.98
N ILE A 5 10.41 2.43 -14.19
CA ILE A 5 10.10 2.47 -12.77
C ILE A 5 11.37 2.24 -11.97
N VAL A 6 11.58 3.06 -10.95
CA VAL A 6 12.65 2.90 -9.96
C VAL A 6 11.99 2.64 -8.63
N VAL A 7 12.38 1.55 -7.97
CA VAL A 7 11.85 1.16 -6.65
C VAL A 7 13.01 1.07 -5.68
N LEU A 8 12.90 1.79 -4.58
CA LEU A 8 13.81 1.71 -3.44
C LEU A 8 13.01 1.20 -2.25
N SER A 9 13.43 0.07 -1.69
CA SER A 9 12.86 -0.46 -0.45
C SER A 9 13.95 -0.65 0.57
N ALA A 10 13.65 -0.34 1.84
CA ALA A 10 14.45 -0.88 2.92
C ALA A 10 13.64 -1.15 4.17
N GLN A 11 14.20 -2.02 4.99
CA GLN A 11 13.58 -2.50 6.20
C GLN A 11 14.61 -2.51 7.32
N TYR A 12 14.29 -1.87 8.42
CA TYR A 12 15.10 -1.82 9.61
C TYR A 12 14.40 -2.50 10.77
N LYS A 13 15.05 -3.50 11.37
CA LYS A 13 14.56 -4.22 12.56
C LYS A 13 15.28 -3.69 13.78
N TYR A 14 14.62 -2.86 14.58
CA TYR A 14 15.21 -2.31 15.80
C TYR A 14 15.09 -3.25 17.01
N SER A 15 14.22 -4.25 16.94
CA SER A 15 14.11 -5.31 17.95
C SER A 15 13.66 -6.60 17.27
N LYS A 16 13.80 -7.75 17.95
CA LYS A 16 13.27 -9.04 17.47
C LYS A 16 11.78 -8.98 17.14
N ARG A 17 11.03 -8.07 17.80
CA ARG A 17 9.58 -7.92 17.64
C ARG A 17 9.17 -6.70 16.84
N ASN A 18 10.07 -5.78 16.52
CA ASN A 18 9.63 -4.54 15.89
C ASN A 18 10.48 -4.18 14.66
N SER A 19 9.80 -3.68 13.64
CA SER A 19 10.42 -3.33 12.37
C SER A 19 9.78 -2.10 11.77
N ILE A 20 10.59 -1.31 11.08
CA ILE A 20 10.16 -0.21 10.24
C ILE A 20 10.52 -0.59 8.81
N ARG A 21 9.58 -0.44 7.88
CA ARG A 21 9.81 -0.61 6.45
C ARG A 21 9.48 0.70 5.75
N TYR A 22 10.31 1.10 4.81
CA TYR A 22 10.02 2.19 3.91
C TYR A 22 10.18 1.72 2.47
N GLU A 23 9.33 2.24 1.60
CA GLU A 23 9.36 1.94 0.18
C GLU A 23 9.02 3.20 -0.60
N ILE A 24 9.83 3.52 -1.58
CA ILE A 24 9.66 4.68 -2.45
C ILE A 24 9.72 4.16 -3.88
N GLN A 25 8.77 4.56 -4.70
CA GLN A 25 8.71 4.20 -6.11
C GLN A 25 8.55 5.47 -6.94
N ASN A 26 9.28 5.56 -8.05
CA ASN A 26 9.13 6.65 -9.00
C ASN A 26 8.96 6.09 -10.40
N LEU A 27 7.86 6.46 -11.06
CA LEU A 27 7.51 6.07 -12.41
C LEU A 27 7.71 7.26 -13.35
N PHE A 28 8.59 7.06 -14.33
CA PHE A 28 8.84 8.00 -15.42
C PHE A 28 8.17 7.49 -16.69
N THR A 29 7.16 8.21 -17.16
CA THR A 29 6.46 7.88 -18.41
C THR A 29 5.95 9.16 -19.06
N LYS A 30 5.96 9.20 -20.39
CA LYS A 30 5.36 10.28 -21.18
C LYS A 30 3.92 9.94 -21.60
N GLN A 31 3.39 8.82 -21.11
CA GLN A 31 2.07 8.29 -21.46
C GLN A 31 1.09 8.45 -20.29
N ASP A 32 -0.20 8.44 -20.61
CA ASP A 32 -1.32 8.61 -19.67
C ASP A 32 -1.15 9.88 -18.80
N ASP A 33 -1.29 9.74 -17.48
CA ASP A 33 -1.18 10.84 -16.53
C ASP A 33 0.29 11.24 -16.24
N GLY A 34 1.24 10.84 -17.07
CA GLY A 34 2.65 11.18 -16.93
C GLY A 34 3.31 10.54 -15.70
N ASN A 35 4.18 11.28 -15.03
CA ASN A 35 5.02 10.74 -13.96
C ASN A 35 4.31 10.61 -12.60
N TRP A 36 4.69 9.56 -11.86
CA TRP A 36 4.12 9.23 -10.55
C TRP A 36 5.19 8.97 -9.51
N PHE A 37 4.93 9.39 -8.30
CA PHE A 37 5.75 9.11 -7.13
C PHE A 37 4.89 8.39 -6.09
N ALA A 38 5.35 7.27 -5.58
CA ALA A 38 4.71 6.56 -4.48
C ALA A 38 5.67 6.48 -3.31
N SER A 39 5.16 6.65 -2.10
CA SER A 39 5.91 6.40 -0.88
C SER A 39 5.04 5.68 0.13
N VAL A 40 5.64 4.72 0.82
CA VAL A 40 5.02 3.93 1.87
C VAL A 40 5.97 3.83 3.04
N VAL A 41 5.46 4.03 4.25
CA VAL A 41 6.13 3.69 5.48
C VAL A 41 5.24 2.76 6.29
N GLU A 42 5.83 1.70 6.83
CA GLU A 42 5.15 0.71 7.63
C GLU A 42 5.88 0.49 8.95
N PHE A 43 5.09 0.42 10.03
CA PHE A 43 5.55 0.16 11.38
C PHE A 43 4.94 -1.17 11.84
N GLY A 44 5.80 -2.17 11.98
CA GLY A 44 5.42 -3.48 12.51
C GLY A 44 5.77 -3.59 13.99
N PHE A 45 4.75 -3.77 14.83
CA PHE A 45 4.86 -4.10 16.26
C PHE A 45 4.39 -5.54 16.48
N ALA A 46 5.28 -6.48 16.24
CA ALA A 46 4.97 -7.90 16.33
C ALA A 46 4.65 -8.31 17.79
N PRO A 47 3.77 -9.30 17.99
CA PRO A 47 3.04 -10.04 16.95
C PRO A 47 1.70 -9.41 16.57
N LYS A 48 1.28 -8.32 17.23
CA LYS A 48 -0.12 -7.90 17.25
C LYS A 48 -0.47 -6.78 16.30
N TYR A 49 0.38 -5.77 16.14
CA TYR A 49 0.01 -4.55 15.43
C TYR A 49 0.91 -4.31 14.23
N ALA A 50 0.33 -3.80 13.15
CA ALA A 50 1.07 -3.22 12.04
C ALA A 50 0.32 -1.97 11.58
N PHE A 51 1.03 -0.90 11.30
CA PHE A 51 0.47 0.35 10.79
C PHE A 51 1.21 0.73 9.52
N TYR A 52 0.52 1.41 8.61
CA TYR A 52 1.14 1.96 7.43
C TYR A 52 0.56 3.32 7.09
N LEU A 53 1.40 4.13 6.46
CA LEU A 53 1.02 5.35 5.79
C LEU A 53 1.61 5.29 4.39
N SER A 54 0.80 5.63 3.41
CA SER A 54 1.17 5.65 2.01
C SER A 54 0.61 6.89 1.35
N ASP A 55 1.36 7.42 0.39
CA ASP A 55 0.90 8.46 -0.51
C ASP A 55 1.35 8.11 -1.92
N LEU A 56 0.42 8.24 -2.86
CA LEU A 56 0.69 8.15 -4.28
C LEU A 56 0.38 9.52 -4.89
N TYR A 57 1.39 10.14 -5.46
CA TYR A 57 1.35 11.48 -6.00
C TYR A 57 1.61 11.45 -7.50
N ASN A 58 0.67 12.01 -8.27
CA ASN A 58 0.91 12.28 -9.68
C ASN A 58 1.55 13.65 -9.84
N TYR A 59 2.84 13.73 -10.16
CA TYR A 59 3.49 15.02 -10.40
C TYR A 59 3.60 15.38 -11.89
N GLY A 60 3.28 14.45 -12.79
CA GLY A 60 3.37 14.66 -14.23
C GLY A 60 2.29 15.60 -14.75
N VAL A 61 1.02 15.33 -14.44
CA VAL A 61 -0.12 16.00 -15.07
C VAL A 61 -1.12 16.50 -14.04
N THR A 62 -1.66 15.60 -13.22
CA THR A 62 -2.84 15.91 -12.40
C THR A 62 -2.50 16.59 -11.08
N LYS A 63 -1.28 16.42 -10.55
CA LYS A 63 -0.86 16.98 -9.26
C LYS A 63 -1.74 16.52 -8.09
N ILE A 64 -2.36 15.35 -8.22
CA ILE A 64 -3.26 14.78 -7.21
C ILE A 64 -2.52 13.83 -6.28
N HIS A 65 -2.76 13.97 -4.98
CA HIS A 65 -2.36 13.03 -3.93
C HIS A 65 -3.45 12.01 -3.64
N TYR A 66 -3.01 10.78 -3.38
CA TYR A 66 -3.83 9.63 -3.00
C TYR A 66 -3.33 9.10 -1.65
N PRO A 67 -3.59 9.82 -0.55
CA PRO A 67 -3.16 9.41 0.77
C PRO A 67 -3.98 8.20 1.22
N ASN A 68 -3.32 7.23 1.84
CA ASN A 68 -3.93 6.07 2.44
C ASN A 68 -3.14 5.65 3.67
N PHE A 69 -3.83 5.50 4.79
CA PHE A 69 -3.25 4.98 6.01
C PHE A 69 -4.13 3.85 6.55
N GLY A 70 -3.50 2.95 7.27
CA GLY A 70 -4.23 1.84 7.86
C GLY A 70 -3.43 1.13 8.92
N GLY A 71 -4.14 0.25 9.62
CA GLY A 71 -3.58 -0.62 10.62
C GLY A 71 -4.13 -2.01 10.48
N SER A 72 -3.44 -2.97 11.08
CA SER A 72 -3.98 -4.29 11.30
C SER A 72 -3.61 -4.81 12.67
N TYR A 73 -4.58 -5.49 13.27
CA TYR A 73 -4.45 -6.21 14.51
C TYR A 73 -4.53 -7.71 14.24
N ARG A 74 -3.61 -8.48 14.83
CA ARG A 74 -3.56 -9.94 14.72
C ARG A 74 -3.67 -10.57 16.11
N LYS A 75 -4.52 -11.59 16.22
CA LYS A 75 -4.63 -12.45 17.40
C LYS A 75 -4.86 -13.88 16.93
N GLY A 76 -3.88 -14.76 17.18
CA GLY A 76 -3.92 -16.14 16.67
C GLY A 76 -4.00 -16.18 15.15
N GLY A 77 -4.98 -16.93 14.62
CA GLY A 77 -5.27 -17.03 13.19
C GLY A 77 -6.18 -15.92 12.63
N SER A 78 -6.62 -14.97 13.45
CA SER A 78 -7.48 -13.86 13.03
C SER A 78 -6.68 -12.58 12.82
N ARG A 79 -6.89 -11.92 11.69
CA ARG A 79 -6.36 -10.60 11.34
C ARG A 79 -7.51 -9.65 11.03
N PHE A 80 -7.63 -8.60 11.82
CA PHE A 80 -8.50 -7.47 11.51
C PHE A 80 -7.65 -6.34 10.94
N SER A 81 -8.02 -5.80 9.78
CA SER A 81 -7.35 -4.66 9.15
C SER A 81 -8.35 -3.55 8.91
N LEU A 82 -7.93 -2.31 9.14
CA LEU A 82 -8.72 -1.12 8.92
C LEU A 82 -7.86 -0.10 8.19
N SER A 83 -8.36 0.48 7.11
CA SER A 83 -7.68 1.53 6.38
C SER A 83 -8.64 2.62 5.95
N TYR A 84 -8.14 3.83 5.85
CA TYR A 84 -8.85 4.96 5.29
C TYR A 84 -7.95 5.67 4.30
N GLY A 85 -8.49 5.92 3.11
CA GLY A 85 -7.72 6.59 2.09
C GLY A 85 -8.44 6.70 0.77
N ARG A 86 -7.76 7.34 -0.16
CA ARG A 86 -8.17 7.47 -1.55
C ARG A 86 -7.40 6.44 -2.38
N GLN A 87 -8.11 5.50 -2.97
CA GLN A 87 -7.56 4.53 -3.91
C GLN A 87 -7.76 5.03 -5.35
N ARG A 88 -6.67 5.05 -6.13
CA ARG A 88 -6.72 5.34 -7.57
C ARG A 88 -7.41 4.19 -8.30
N ALA A 89 -8.20 4.51 -9.32
CA ALA A 89 -8.72 3.50 -10.24
C ALA A 89 -7.56 2.80 -10.97
N GLY A 90 -7.66 1.49 -11.17
CA GLY A 90 -6.61 0.75 -11.87
C GLY A 90 -6.84 -0.74 -11.89
N LEU A 91 -5.91 -1.44 -12.54
CA LEU A 91 -5.87 -2.90 -12.57
C LEU A 91 -5.26 -3.42 -11.26
N PHE A 92 -6.02 -4.24 -10.55
CA PHE A 92 -5.58 -4.96 -9.37
C PHE A 92 -5.37 -6.43 -9.73
N CYS A 93 -4.12 -6.90 -9.69
CA CYS A 93 -3.75 -8.26 -10.09
C CYS A 93 -3.32 -9.09 -8.88
N VAL A 94 -3.92 -10.27 -8.70
CA VAL A 94 -3.54 -11.24 -7.67
C VAL A 94 -3.48 -12.62 -8.31
N GLY A 95 -2.35 -13.32 -8.17
CA GLY A 95 -2.20 -14.69 -8.68
C GLY A 95 -2.38 -14.83 -10.21
N GLY A 96 -2.04 -13.79 -10.98
CA GLY A 96 -2.17 -13.78 -12.45
C GLY A 96 -3.54 -13.33 -12.97
N ILE A 97 -4.53 -13.10 -12.10
CA ILE A 97 -5.85 -12.57 -12.50
C ILE A 97 -5.91 -11.08 -12.18
N CYS A 98 -6.20 -10.28 -13.20
CA CYS A 98 -6.35 -8.82 -13.08
C CYS A 98 -7.83 -8.41 -13.17
N ARG A 99 -8.28 -7.60 -12.21
CA ARG A 99 -9.61 -6.97 -12.24
C ARG A 99 -9.48 -5.45 -12.16
N PHE A 100 -10.36 -4.73 -12.85
CA PHE A 100 -10.43 -3.28 -12.72
C PHE A 100 -11.10 -2.91 -11.40
N VAL A 101 -10.45 -2.08 -10.60
CA VAL A 101 -10.98 -1.53 -9.35
C VAL A 101 -11.24 -0.04 -9.58
N PRO A 102 -12.48 0.46 -9.41
CA PRO A 102 -12.78 1.87 -9.57
C PRO A 102 -12.10 2.72 -8.49
N ALA A 103 -11.99 4.02 -8.74
CA ALA A 103 -11.49 4.95 -7.74
C ALA A 103 -12.47 4.97 -6.57
N ALA A 104 -11.96 4.79 -5.35
CA ALA A 104 -12.77 4.77 -4.14
C ALA A 104 -12.08 5.59 -3.05
N THR A 105 -12.86 6.39 -2.34
CA THR A 105 -12.41 7.05 -1.11
C THR A 105 -13.29 6.54 0.01
N GLY A 106 -12.70 5.99 1.05
CA GLY A 106 -13.50 5.52 2.17
C GLY A 106 -12.74 4.68 3.16
N ILE A 107 -13.51 4.14 4.10
CA ILE A 107 -13.03 3.23 5.12
C ILE A 107 -13.16 1.81 4.59
N THR A 108 -12.07 1.05 4.63
CA THR A 108 -12.04 -0.38 4.32
C THR A 108 -11.72 -1.14 5.59
N ALA A 109 -12.64 -2.01 6.02
CA ALA A 109 -12.42 -2.96 7.09
C ALA A 109 -12.32 -4.37 6.50
N THR A 110 -11.37 -5.17 6.96
CA THR A 110 -11.17 -6.54 6.49
C THR A 110 -10.90 -7.44 7.67
N LEU A 111 -11.77 -8.42 7.89
CA LEU A 111 -11.55 -9.51 8.84
C LEU A 111 -11.16 -10.76 8.05
N THR A 112 -9.94 -11.22 8.27
CA THR A 112 -9.47 -12.51 7.76
C THR A 112 -9.33 -13.45 8.95
N THR A 113 -10.02 -14.58 8.91
CA THR A 113 -9.90 -15.61 9.94
C THR A 113 -9.57 -16.93 9.26
N THR A 114 -8.55 -17.61 9.76
CA THR A 114 -8.29 -19.00 9.37
C THR A 114 -9.10 -19.91 10.27
N LEU A 115 -10.04 -20.66 9.68
CA LEU A 115 -10.73 -21.78 10.33
C LEU A 115 -9.76 -22.97 10.33
N GLY A 116 -8.80 -22.95 11.26
CA GLY A 116 -8.04 -24.14 11.62
C GLY A 116 -8.87 -24.96 12.60
N LYS A 117 -9.03 -26.27 12.30
CA LYS A 117 -9.68 -27.28 13.13
C LYS A 117 -9.38 -27.15 14.61
#